data_AF-N6XIW5-F1
#
_entry.id   AF-N6XIW5-F1
#
_cell.length_a   1.000
_cell.length_b   1.000
_cell.length_c   1.000
_cell.angle_alpha   90.00
_cell.angle_beta   90.00
_cell.angle_gamma   90.00
#
_symmetry.space_group_name_H-M   'P 1'
#
loop_
_entity.id
_entity.type
_entity.pdbx_description
1 polymer ?
#
loop_
_entity_poly.entity_id
_entity_poly.type
_entity_poly.pdbx_seq_one_letter_code
_entity_poly.pdbx_strand_id
1 'polypeptide(L)'
;MVLDVSTVLTWILFVALFPIAFFWLRRAWRIVFKRDFSEVALKRGMPPANPAKFAPFTAVINFVCGIIIVMVIYGVLVLQLEYETWSSTAGVTIWSKFLLDFMLSRHAHPIAWGRKKKAADESASGSGK
;
A
#
# COMPACT_ATOMS: atom_id res chain seq x y z
N MET A 1 -30.09 11.00 19.57
CA MET A 1 -29.54 10.90 18.20
C MET A 1 -30.42 9.92 17.45
N VAL A 2 -30.99 10.31 16.31
CA VAL A 2 -31.70 9.36 15.44
C VAL A 2 -30.62 8.55 14.71
N LEU A 3 -30.75 7.22 14.70
CA LEU A 3 -29.85 6.36 13.95
C LEU A 3 -30.22 6.48 12.46
N ASP A 4 -29.61 7.45 11.80
CA ASP A 4 -29.76 7.69 10.37
C ASP A 4 -28.57 7.10 9.59
N VAL A 5 -28.71 7.07 8.26
CA VAL A 5 -27.71 6.49 7.37
C VAL A 5 -26.36 7.20 7.51
N SER A 6 -26.39 8.54 7.66
CA SER A 6 -25.17 9.36 7.81
C SER A 6 -24.37 8.98 9.08
N THR A 7 -25.06 8.84 10.21
CA THR A 7 -24.46 8.43 11.48
C THR A 7 -23.81 7.06 11.33
N VAL A 8 -24.53 6.08 10.78
CA VAL A 8 -24.02 4.71 10.59
C VAL A 8 -22.78 4.70 9.69
N LEU A 9 -22.82 5.41 8.55
CA LEU A 9 -21.68 5.50 7.64
C LEU A 9 -20.45 6.12 8.29
N THR A 10 -20.63 7.18 9.07
CA THR A 10 -19.54 7.85 9.80
C THR A 10 -18.84 6.88 10.76
N TRP A 11 -19.62 6.12 11.53
CA TRP A 11 -19.08 5.11 12.44
C TRP A 11 -18.36 3.98 11.70
N ILE A 12 -18.92 3.49 10.59
CA ILE A 12 -18.28 2.45 9.78
C ILE A 12 -16.92 2.92 9.25
N LEU A 13 -16.87 4.14 8.69
CA LEU A 13 -15.63 4.73 8.18
C LEU A 13 -14.59 4.89 9.30
N PHE A 14 -15.01 5.36 10.46
CA PHE A 14 -14.12 5.54 11.61
C PHE A 14 -13.59 4.20 12.13
N VAL A 15 -14.45 3.20 12.34
CA VAL A 15 -14.05 1.87 12.80
C VAL A 15 -13.14 1.17 11.79
N ALA A 16 -13.33 1.40 10.49
CA ALA A 16 -12.46 0.85 9.46
C ALA A 16 -11.00 1.34 9.57
N LEU A 17 -10.74 2.50 10.18
CA LEU A 17 -9.38 3.02 10.36
C LEU A 17 -8.51 2.13 11.25
N PHE A 18 -9.10 1.45 12.24
CA PHE A 18 -8.38 0.60 13.19
C PHE A 18 -7.70 -0.61 12.52
N PRO A 19 -8.40 -1.49 11.79
CA PRO A 19 -7.75 -2.60 11.10
C PRO A 19 -6.79 -2.08 10.02
N ILE A 20 -7.12 -0.99 9.32
CA ILE A 20 -6.23 -0.38 8.31
C ILE A 20 -4.88 -0.01 8.93
N ALA A 21 -4.88 0.77 10.02
CA ALA A 21 -3.67 1.17 10.73
C ALA A 21 -2.87 -0.06 11.23
N PHE A 22 -3.56 -1.03 11.83
CA PHE A 22 -2.92 -2.25 12.32
C PHE A 22 -2.22 -3.02 11.20
N PHE A 23 -2.88 -3.25 10.05
CA PHE A 23 -2.28 -3.99 8.95
C PHE A 23 -1.06 -3.27 8.35
N TRP A 24 -1.12 -1.95 8.21
CA TRP A 24 0.01 -1.18 7.66
C TRP A 24 1.20 -1.16 8.63
N LEU A 25 0.98 -0.87 9.91
CA LEU A 25 2.05 -0.88 10.91
C LEU A 25 2.64 -2.29 11.10
N ARG A 26 1.80 -3.33 11.10
CA ARG A 26 2.27 -4.73 11.14
C ARG A 26 3.12 -5.08 9.92
N ARG A 27 2.77 -4.59 8.73
CA ARG A 27 3.58 -4.79 7.51
C ARG A 27 4.92 -4.09 7.63
N ALA A 28 4.95 -2.83 8.05
CA ALA A 28 6.19 -2.11 8.29
C ALA A 28 7.09 -2.83 9.32
N TRP A 29 6.50 -3.29 10.43
CA TRP A 29 7.20 -4.07 11.44
C TRP A 29 7.83 -5.36 10.88
N ARG A 30 7.09 -6.12 10.07
CA ARG A 30 7.61 -7.34 9.44
C ARG A 30 8.79 -7.08 8.52
N ILE A 31 8.75 -6.01 7.74
CA ILE A 31 9.83 -5.66 6.82
C ILE A 31 11.08 -5.22 7.60
N VAL A 32 10.91 -4.36 8.62
CA VAL A 32 12.04 -3.77 9.36
C VAL A 32 12.67 -4.77 10.34
N PHE A 33 11.85 -5.42 11.18
CA PHE A 33 12.36 -6.26 12.28
C PHE A 33 12.45 -7.73 11.92
N LYS A 34 11.44 -8.28 11.23
CA LYS A 34 11.46 -9.69 10.82
C LYS A 34 12.21 -9.93 9.50
N ARG A 35 12.60 -8.86 8.80
CA ARG A 35 13.23 -8.90 7.47
C ARG A 35 12.44 -9.77 6.48
N ASP A 36 11.11 -9.81 6.66
CA ASP A 36 10.20 -10.55 5.80
C ASP A 36 9.84 -9.67 4.60
N PHE A 37 10.38 -10.02 3.44
CA PHE A 37 10.21 -9.26 2.19
C PHE A 37 9.09 -9.80 1.29
N SER A 38 8.28 -10.74 1.79
CA SER A 38 7.16 -11.32 1.03
C SER A 38 6.12 -10.29 0.60
N GLU A 39 5.97 -9.19 1.35
CA GLU A 39 4.95 -8.16 1.10
C GLU A 39 5.50 -6.86 0.50
N VAL A 40 6.71 -6.90 -0.03
CA VAL A 40 7.37 -5.72 -0.60
C VAL A 40 6.97 -5.53 -2.06
N ALA A 41 6.51 -4.32 -2.40
CA ALA A 41 6.19 -3.89 -3.77
C ALA A 41 5.37 -4.92 -4.58
N LEU A 42 4.34 -5.48 -3.95
CA LEU A 42 3.53 -6.55 -4.53
C LEU A 42 2.90 -6.13 -5.86
N LYS A 43 2.95 -7.03 -6.84
CA LYS A 43 2.19 -6.93 -8.09
C LYS A 43 1.44 -8.24 -8.28
N ARG A 44 0.10 -8.19 -8.28
CA ARG A 44 -0.77 -9.38 -8.33
C ARG A 44 -0.42 -10.43 -7.27
N GLY A 45 -0.05 -9.98 -6.07
CA GLY A 45 0.32 -10.85 -4.95
C GLY A 45 1.74 -11.41 -4.98
N MET A 46 2.57 -11.09 -5.98
CA MET A 46 3.96 -11.55 -6.03
C MET A 46 4.97 -10.40 -5.78
N PRO A 47 6.03 -10.65 -4.97
CA PRO A 47 7.14 -9.71 -4.81
C PRO A 47 8.00 -9.62 -6.09
N PRO A 48 8.79 -8.54 -6.26
CA PRO A 48 9.71 -8.38 -7.37
C PRO A 48 10.94 -9.32 -7.26
N ALA A 49 11.73 -9.44 -8.33
CA ALA A 49 12.91 -10.32 -8.35
C ALA A 49 13.98 -9.97 -7.30
N ASN A 50 14.10 -8.70 -6.91
CA ASN A 50 14.96 -8.26 -5.81
C ASN A 50 14.16 -7.37 -4.85
N PRO A 51 13.44 -7.96 -3.87
CA PRO A 51 12.56 -7.22 -2.98
C PRO A 51 13.35 -6.43 -1.93
N ALA A 52 14.56 -6.86 -1.55
CA ALA A 52 15.38 -6.18 -0.56
C ALA A 52 15.69 -4.72 -0.95
N LYS A 53 15.87 -4.45 -2.26
CA LYS A 53 16.07 -3.08 -2.79
C LYS A 53 14.89 -2.15 -2.52
N PHE A 54 13.66 -2.67 -2.54
CA PHE A 54 12.43 -1.89 -2.39
C PHE A 54 11.83 -1.93 -0.99
N ALA A 55 12.38 -2.78 -0.12
CA ALA A 55 11.92 -2.97 1.25
C ALA A 55 11.89 -1.67 2.07
N PRO A 56 12.91 -0.77 2.04
CA PRO A 56 12.86 0.48 2.78
C PRO A 56 11.69 1.36 2.37
N PHE A 57 11.40 1.46 1.07
CA PHE A 57 10.29 2.27 0.57
C PHE A 57 8.93 1.71 0.98
N THR A 58 8.72 0.39 0.85
CA THR A 58 7.47 -0.24 1.32
C THR A 58 7.31 -0.07 2.84
N ALA A 59 8.38 -0.22 3.61
CA ALA A 59 8.35 -0.01 5.06
C ALA A 59 7.97 1.43 5.42
N VAL A 60 8.62 2.42 4.81
CA VAL A 60 8.34 3.85 5.05
C VAL A 60 6.90 4.20 4.68
N ILE A 61 6.42 3.79 3.50
CA ILE A 61 5.04 4.06 3.07
C ILE A 61 4.04 3.50 4.09
N ASN A 62 4.21 2.24 4.51
CA ASN A 62 3.28 1.61 5.45
C ASN A 62 3.40 2.20 6.86
N PHE A 63 4.61 2.57 7.29
CA PHE A 63 4.83 3.18 8.60
C PHE A 63 4.22 4.58 8.67
N VAL A 64 4.58 5.48 7.74
CA VAL A 64 4.12 6.87 7.74
C VAL A 64 2.60 6.93 7.60
N CYS A 65 2.02 6.23 6.62
CA CYS A 65 0.57 6.21 6.47
C CYS A 65 -0.13 5.57 7.69
N GLY A 66 0.44 4.51 8.26
CA GLY A 66 -0.08 3.88 9.48
C GLY A 66 -0.09 4.83 10.68
N ILE A 67 0.99 5.58 10.89
CA ILE A 67 1.08 6.59 11.96
C ILE A 67 0.09 7.72 11.75
N ILE A 68 -0.10 8.22 10.52
CA ILE A 68 -1.10 9.27 10.24
C ILE A 68 -2.50 8.76 10.62
N ILE A 69 -2.88 7.54 10.25
CA ILE A 69 -4.18 6.99 10.64
C ILE A 69 -4.31 6.83 12.17
N VAL A 70 -3.24 6.42 12.87
CA VAL A 70 -3.24 6.39 14.35
C VAL A 70 -3.46 7.78 14.94
N MET A 71 -2.82 8.81 14.38
CA MET A 71 -3.02 10.20 14.82
C MET A 71 -4.44 10.69 14.55
N VAL A 72 -5.04 10.29 13.43
CA VAL A 72 -6.45 10.57 13.13
C VAL A 72 -7.37 9.91 14.17
N ILE A 73 -7.17 8.63 14.47
CA ILE A 73 -7.94 7.90 15.50
C ILE A 73 -7.81 8.61 16.85
N TYR A 74 -6.58 8.93 17.26
CA TYR A 74 -6.30 9.69 18.48
C TYR A 74 -7.01 11.05 18.48
N GLY A 75 -6.95 11.78 17.36
CA GLY A 75 -7.59 13.08 17.22
C GLY A 75 -9.11 13.01 17.36
N VAL A 76 -9.77 11.98 16.82
CA VAL A 76 -11.22 11.79 17.00
C VAL A 76 -11.55 11.45 18.46
N LEU A 77 -10.83 10.52 19.09
CA LEU A 77 -11.16 10.04 20.44
C LEU A 77 -10.82 11.06 21.53
N VAL A 78 -9.68 11.76 21.40
CA VAL A 78 -9.14 12.63 22.45
C VAL A 78 -9.37 14.10 22.16
N LEU A 79 -9.14 14.52 20.92
CA LEU A 79 -9.25 15.93 20.52
C LEU A 79 -10.61 16.29 19.94
N GLN A 80 -11.52 15.31 19.79
CA GLN A 80 -12.86 15.49 19.24
C GLN A 80 -12.84 16.15 17.85
N LEU A 81 -11.90 15.74 16.99
CA LEU A 81 -11.77 16.29 15.63
C LEU A 81 -13.10 16.20 14.86
N GLU A 82 -13.45 17.31 14.21
CA GLU A 82 -14.64 17.41 13.37
C GLU A 82 -14.58 16.45 12.18
N TYR A 83 -15.76 16.02 11.72
CA TYR A 83 -15.89 15.05 10.62
C TYR A 83 -15.10 15.43 9.38
N GLU A 84 -15.21 16.68 8.94
CA GLU A 84 -14.53 17.17 7.75
C GLU A 84 -13.01 17.05 7.86
N THR A 85 -12.45 17.37 9.03
CA THR A 85 -11.00 17.34 9.27
C THR A 85 -10.47 15.91 9.29
N TRP A 86 -11.09 15.02 10.06
CA TRP A 86 -10.58 13.66 10.20
C TRP A 86 -10.83 12.84 8.93
N SER A 87 -12.00 13.00 8.30
CA SER A 87 -12.37 12.24 7.10
C SER A 87 -11.53 12.62 5.88
N SER A 88 -11.25 13.92 5.68
CA SER A 88 -10.36 14.39 4.62
C SER A 88 -8.92 13.90 4.84
N THR A 89 -8.40 14.00 6.06
CA THR A 89 -7.05 13.53 6.41
C THR A 89 -6.92 12.02 6.20
N ALA A 90 -7.87 11.22 6.68
CA ALA A 90 -7.89 9.78 6.47
C ALA A 90 -8.03 9.43 4.98
N GLY A 91 -8.96 10.08 4.27
CA GLY A 91 -9.22 9.85 2.86
C GLY A 91 -7.99 10.11 1.98
N VAL A 92 -7.37 11.29 2.12
CA VAL A 92 -6.14 11.62 1.38
C VAL A 92 -5.02 10.64 1.71
N THR A 93 -4.83 10.29 2.99
CA THR A 93 -3.81 9.32 3.39
C THR A 93 -4.02 7.95 2.74
N ILE A 94 -5.26 7.44 2.72
CA ILE A 94 -5.59 6.15 2.12
C ILE A 94 -5.36 6.17 0.60
N TRP A 95 -5.80 7.22 -0.08
CA TRP A 95 -5.59 7.34 -1.53
C TRP A 95 -4.12 7.50 -1.88
N SER A 96 -3.38 8.36 -1.16
CA SER A 96 -1.94 8.50 -1.34
C SER A 96 -1.21 7.18 -1.11
N LYS A 97 -1.57 6.44 -0.06
CA LYS A 97 -1.01 5.12 0.22
C LYS A 97 -1.19 4.16 -0.97
N PHE A 98 -2.40 4.06 -1.51
CA PHE A 98 -2.65 3.19 -2.66
C PHE A 98 -1.90 3.62 -3.92
N LEU A 99 -1.80 4.93 -4.18
CA LEU A 99 -1.04 5.47 -5.31
C LEU A 99 0.47 5.20 -5.16
N LEU A 100 1.03 5.39 -3.97
CA LEU A 100 2.43 5.11 -3.68
C LEU A 100 2.76 3.61 -3.82
N ASP A 101 1.92 2.74 -3.27
CA ASP A 101 2.06 1.28 -3.45
C ASP A 101 1.98 0.90 -4.93
N PHE A 102 1.06 1.52 -5.68
CA PHE A 102 0.93 1.30 -7.12
C PHE A 102 2.20 1.73 -7.86
N MET A 103 2.71 2.93 -7.62
CA MET A 103 3.94 3.44 -8.23
C MET A 103 5.14 2.55 -7.91
N LEU A 104 5.31 2.17 -6.63
CA LEU A 104 6.41 1.30 -6.20
C LEU A 104 6.31 -0.09 -6.83
N SER A 105 5.11 -0.66 -6.91
CA SER A 105 4.83 -1.94 -7.58
C SER A 105 5.24 -1.90 -9.07
N ARG A 106 5.00 -0.79 -9.78
CA ARG A 106 5.39 -0.66 -11.19
C ARG A 106 6.90 -0.46 -11.34
N HIS A 107 7.49 0.36 -10.48
CA HIS A 107 8.92 0.62 -10.49
C HIS A 107 9.74 -0.64 -10.16
N ALA A 108 9.23 -1.49 -9.26
CA ALA A 108 9.90 -2.73 -8.85
C ALA A 108 9.74 -3.89 -9.84
N HIS A 109 8.72 -3.87 -10.69
CA HIS A 109 8.44 -4.89 -11.69
C HIS A 109 8.68 -4.34 -13.10
N PRO A 110 9.94 -4.40 -13.61
CA PRO A 110 10.25 -3.91 -14.94
C PRO A 110 9.33 -4.57 -15.97
N ILE A 111 8.68 -3.74 -16.80
CA ILE A 111 7.84 -4.20 -17.88
C ILE A 111 8.76 -4.87 -18.88
N ALA A 112 8.70 -6.20 -19.01
CA ALA A 112 9.46 -6.95 -20.01
C ALA A 112 8.88 -6.73 -21.42
N TRP A 113 8.85 -5.48 -21.88
CA TRP A 113 8.51 -5.12 -23.24
C TRP A 113 9.77 -5.30 -24.10
N GLY A 114 9.93 -6.47 -24.72
CA GLY A 114 10.99 -6.71 -25.71
C GLY A 114 11.74 -8.04 -25.61
N ARG A 115 11.78 -8.69 -24.44
CA ARG A 115 12.49 -9.99 -24.31
C ARG A 115 11.82 -11.13 -25.08
N LYS A 116 10.49 -11.08 -25.24
CA LYS A 116 9.76 -12.02 -26.11
C LYS A 116 10.04 -11.83 -27.59
N LYS A 117 10.39 -10.62 -28.03
CA LYS A 117 10.66 -10.35 -29.45
C LYS A 117 12.03 -10.91 -29.88
N LYS A 118 13.07 -10.70 -29.06
CA LYS A 118 14.41 -11.28 -29.31
C LYS A 118 14.44 -12.81 -29.28
N ALA A 119 13.75 -13.43 -28.32
CA ALA A 119 13.70 -14.90 -28.25
C ALA A 119 12.95 -15.53 -29.44
N ALA A 120 11.91 -14.85 -29.96
CA ALA A 120 11.21 -15.27 -31.17
C ALA A 120 12.10 -15.11 -32.41
N ASP A 121 12.80 -13.98 -32.54
CA ASP A 121 13.71 -13.70 -33.67
C ASP A 121 14.93 -14.66 -33.69
N GLU A 122 15.51 -14.99 -32.53
CA GLU A 122 16.63 -15.96 -32.42
C GLU A 122 16.19 -17.40 -32.73
N SER A 123 14.97 -17.79 -32.32
CA SER A 123 14.42 -19.12 -32.67
C SER A 123 14.09 -19.25 -34.15
N ALA A 124 13.73 -18.15 -34.83
CA ALA A 124 13.48 -18.12 -36.26
C ALA A 124 14.78 -18.14 -37.08
N SER A 125 15.88 -17.57 -36.59
CA SER A 125 17.18 -17.57 -37.30
C SER A 125 17.99 -18.86 -37.13
N GLY A 126 17.69 -19.67 -36.11
CA GLY A 126 18.40 -20.93 -35.81
C GLY A 126 17.90 -22.16 -36.58
N SER A 127 16.74 -22.10 -37.23
CA SER A 127 16.13 -23.23 -37.96
C SER A 127 16.58 -23.35 -39.43
N GLY A 128 17.57 -22.56 -39.86
CA GLY A 128 18.00 -22.45 -41.25
C GLY A 128 19.45 -22.88 -41.54
N LYS A 129 20.04 -23.76 -40.73
CA LYS A 129 21.34 -24.40 -41.01
C LYS A 129 21.25 -25.91 -40.92
#